data_AF-A0A2V7EG92-F1
#
_entry.id   AF-A0A2V7EG92-F1
#
_cell.length_a   1.000
_cell.length_b   1.000
_cell.length_c   1.000
_cell.angle_alpha   90.00
_cell.angle_beta   90.00
_cell.angle_gamma   90.00
#
_symmetry.space_group_name_H-M   'P 1'
#
loop_
_entity.id
_entity.type
_entity.pdbx_description
1 polymer ?
#
loop_
_entity_poly.entity_id
_entity_poly.type
_entity_poly.pdbx_seq_one_letter_code
_entity_poly.pdbx_strand_id
1 'polypeptide(L)'
;MNISQRIEQRIARVAIIGQGYVGLPLAVECQSYTPDVTTEELLPLLSSGRYTPTTDFAVLEESDVIVICVPTPLRKSKDPDISYVMAAAEEVSAHFRPGQLVILESTTYPGTTEELLLPMLEARGARVGKNVFLAFSPERIDPANGKFRVRDIPKVVGGVTAECTRLASLFYGQIIDRVQPVSSPKVAELAKLYENVFRNINIALANEFALMCRRLDVSTKEVIDAAATKPFGFMPFYPGPGIGGHCIPLDPFYLSWKMRLNGYEPRFIHLADEINRAMPDYVVELVAESLNQRRRCLNGAQVLVLGVAYKREVGDTRESPAMEILMKLREKGSEVEYVDPYVPSLDVHGTILKSVDLTDEKLAEADCVLILTDHSAFDYQRVVDHATLVVDPRNATWGLPAPDDRVVRL
;
A
#
# COMPACT_ATOMS: atom_id res chain seq x y z
N MET A 1 -24.45 31.37 5.06
CA MET A 1 -23.31 30.91 5.89
C MET A 1 -22.09 30.77 5.00
N ASN A 2 -20.93 31.18 5.50
CA ASN A 2 -19.67 30.88 4.81
C ASN A 2 -19.28 29.40 5.02
N ILE A 3 -18.30 28.91 4.27
CA ILE A 3 -17.88 27.50 4.33
C ILE A 3 -17.36 27.09 5.72
N SER A 4 -16.63 27.95 6.43
CA SER A 4 -16.16 27.65 7.79
C SER A 4 -17.31 27.34 8.74
N GLN A 5 -18.35 28.18 8.73
CA GLN A 5 -19.54 27.99 9.56
C GLN A 5 -20.25 26.67 9.24
N ARG A 6 -20.34 26.30 7.96
CA ARG A 6 -20.97 25.05 7.53
C ARG A 6 -20.17 23.83 8.00
N ILE A 7 -18.84 23.91 7.95
CA ILE A 7 -17.95 22.85 8.45
C ILE A 7 -18.06 22.74 9.98
N GLU A 8 -17.97 23.85 10.71
CA GLU A 8 -18.06 23.89 12.18
C GLU A 8 -19.39 23.34 12.71
N GLN A 9 -20.49 23.65 12.02
CA GLN A 9 -21.82 23.17 12.37
C GLN A 9 -22.12 21.76 11.85
N ARG A 10 -21.16 21.11 11.16
CA ARG A 10 -21.31 19.78 10.54
C ARG A 10 -22.52 19.66 9.60
N ILE A 11 -22.79 20.73 8.86
CA ILE A 11 -23.83 20.79 7.82
C ILE A 11 -23.26 20.97 6.41
N ALA A 12 -21.93 20.98 6.28
CA ALA A 12 -21.26 21.03 4.99
C ALA A 12 -21.54 19.75 4.19
N ARG A 13 -21.93 19.90 2.92
CA ARG A 13 -22.08 18.78 1.99
C ARG A 13 -20.73 18.42 1.40
N VAL A 14 -20.36 17.15 1.47
CA VAL A 14 -19.06 16.65 1.01
C VAL A 14 -19.28 15.76 -0.22
N ALA A 15 -18.58 16.05 -1.31
CA ALA A 15 -18.44 15.16 -2.45
C ALA A 15 -17.05 14.52 -2.42
N ILE A 16 -16.99 13.22 -2.71
CA ILE A 16 -15.73 12.46 -2.80
C ILE A 16 -15.69 11.82 -4.18
N ILE A 17 -14.76 12.27 -5.01
CA ILE A 17 -14.52 11.78 -6.37
C ILE A 17 -13.45 10.70 -6.32
N GLY A 18 -13.73 9.53 -6.89
CA GLY A 18 -12.83 8.40 -6.77
C GLY A 18 -13.14 7.62 -5.51
N GLN A 19 -13.82 6.50 -5.71
CA GLN A 19 -14.26 5.65 -4.64
C GLN A 19 -13.72 4.22 -4.80
N GLY A 20 -12.70 4.00 -5.64
CA GLY A 20 -12.00 2.71 -5.78
C GLY A 20 -12.90 1.46 -5.72
N TYR A 21 -12.50 0.48 -4.90
CA TYR A 21 -13.27 -0.73 -4.58
C TYR A 21 -14.56 -0.48 -3.78
N VAL A 22 -14.86 0.76 -3.43
CA VAL A 22 -16.00 1.13 -2.58
C VAL A 22 -17.14 1.66 -3.44
N GLY A 23 -16.96 2.74 -4.20
CA GLY A 23 -18.11 3.47 -4.75
C GLY A 23 -18.66 2.95 -6.07
N LEU A 24 -17.90 2.18 -6.86
CA LEU A 24 -18.49 1.52 -8.03
C LEU A 24 -19.41 0.38 -7.59
N PRO A 25 -18.98 -0.57 -6.73
CA PRO A 25 -19.90 -1.58 -6.21
C PRO A 25 -21.03 -0.98 -5.37
N LEU A 26 -20.83 0.13 -4.66
CA LEU A 26 -21.94 0.76 -3.94
C LEU A 26 -22.95 1.46 -4.86
N ALA A 27 -22.50 2.04 -5.97
CA ALA A 27 -23.41 2.64 -6.95
C ALA A 27 -24.25 1.59 -7.68
N VAL A 28 -23.77 0.35 -7.79
CA VAL A 28 -24.38 -0.72 -8.62
C VAL A 28 -25.04 -1.82 -7.77
N GLU A 29 -24.42 -2.22 -6.67
CA GLU A 29 -24.74 -3.44 -5.89
C GLU A 29 -25.07 -3.17 -4.40
N CYS A 30 -24.86 -1.94 -3.89
CA CYS A 30 -25.07 -1.57 -2.49
C CYS A 30 -24.29 -2.42 -1.46
N GLN A 31 -23.17 -3.02 -1.88
CA GLN A 31 -22.30 -3.84 -1.01
C GLN A 31 -20.93 -3.17 -0.84
N SER A 32 -20.39 -3.23 0.38
CA SER A 32 -19.00 -2.81 0.62
C SER A 32 -18.03 -3.93 0.26
N TYR A 33 -16.99 -3.58 -0.50
CA TYR A 33 -15.88 -4.47 -0.86
C TYR A 33 -14.55 -4.00 -0.24
N THR A 34 -14.58 -3.00 0.65
CA THR A 34 -13.41 -2.64 1.46
C THR A 34 -13.45 -3.38 2.80
N PRO A 35 -12.31 -3.92 3.28
CA PRO A 35 -12.24 -4.50 4.61
C PRO A 35 -12.41 -3.46 5.74
N ASP A 36 -12.24 -2.16 5.43
CA ASP A 36 -12.22 -1.09 6.44
C ASP A 36 -13.62 -0.55 6.81
N VAL A 37 -14.63 -0.78 5.97
CA VAL A 37 -16.02 -0.32 6.20
C VAL A 37 -16.93 -1.47 5.82
N THR A 38 -17.72 -1.99 6.76
CA THR A 38 -18.59 -3.12 6.46
C THR A 38 -19.88 -2.68 5.77
N THR A 39 -20.56 -3.60 5.09
CA THR A 39 -21.89 -3.34 4.51
C THR A 39 -22.88 -2.93 5.60
N GLU A 40 -22.81 -3.55 6.78
CA GLU A 40 -23.67 -3.25 7.93
C GLU A 40 -23.47 -1.83 8.47
N GLU A 41 -22.24 -1.31 8.46
CA GLU A 41 -21.96 0.07 8.87
C GLU A 41 -22.50 1.10 7.86
N LEU A 42 -22.49 0.74 6.58
CA LEU A 42 -22.84 1.67 5.51
C LEU A 42 -24.34 1.73 5.19
N LEU A 43 -25.07 0.61 5.29
CA LEU A 43 -26.50 0.54 4.97
C LEU A 43 -27.34 1.61 5.70
N PRO A 44 -27.16 1.88 7.01
CA PRO A 44 -27.89 2.94 7.70
C PRO A 44 -27.60 4.35 7.13
N LEU A 45 -26.39 4.59 6.61
CA LEU A 45 -26.01 5.87 6.00
C LEU A 45 -26.70 6.07 4.65
N LEU A 46 -26.77 5.01 3.84
CA LEU A 46 -27.54 4.97 2.59
C LEU A 46 -29.03 5.19 2.86
N SER A 47 -29.64 4.42 3.78
CA SER A 47 -31.07 4.53 4.07
C SER A 47 -31.49 5.88 4.66
N SER A 48 -30.58 6.55 5.39
CA SER A 48 -30.83 7.89 5.93
C SER A 48 -30.55 9.02 4.93
N GLY A 49 -30.05 8.72 3.73
CA GLY A 49 -29.65 9.73 2.73
C GLY A 49 -28.42 10.55 3.13
N ARG A 50 -27.65 10.09 4.13
CA ARG A 50 -26.40 10.73 4.58
C ARG A 50 -25.21 10.37 3.68
N TYR A 51 -25.31 9.27 2.95
CA TYR A 51 -24.38 8.88 1.89
C TYR A 51 -25.18 8.51 0.65
N THR A 52 -24.84 9.11 -0.49
CA THR A 52 -25.53 8.88 -1.76
C THR A 52 -24.48 8.64 -2.86
N PRO A 53 -24.28 7.39 -3.32
CA PRO A 53 -23.42 7.13 -4.46
C PRO A 53 -24.09 7.62 -5.75
N THR A 54 -23.32 8.25 -6.64
CA THR A 54 -23.82 8.74 -7.93
C THR A 54 -22.67 8.80 -8.94
N THR A 55 -23.02 8.74 -10.22
CA THR A 55 -22.11 9.00 -11.35
C THR A 55 -22.32 10.40 -11.95
N ASP A 56 -23.30 11.16 -11.45
CA ASP A 56 -23.62 12.50 -11.93
C ASP A 56 -22.76 13.55 -11.21
N PHE A 57 -21.90 14.23 -11.96
CA PHE A 57 -21.02 15.28 -11.45
C PHE A 57 -21.74 16.61 -11.15
N ALA A 58 -23.01 16.78 -11.53
CA ALA A 58 -23.80 17.96 -11.16
C ALA A 58 -23.89 18.16 -9.64
N VAL A 59 -23.76 17.08 -8.84
CA VAL A 59 -23.72 17.16 -7.36
C VAL A 59 -22.54 17.98 -6.82
N LEU A 60 -21.50 18.21 -7.63
CA LEU A 60 -20.39 19.07 -7.26
C LEU A 60 -20.85 20.51 -7.05
N GLU A 61 -21.82 21.01 -7.82
CA GLU A 61 -22.36 22.37 -7.63
C GLU A 61 -23.04 22.55 -6.27
N GLU A 62 -23.67 21.48 -5.77
CA GLU A 62 -24.38 21.48 -4.49
C GLU A 62 -23.46 21.24 -3.28
N SER A 63 -22.20 20.86 -3.52
CA SER A 63 -21.26 20.49 -2.48
C SER A 63 -20.56 21.72 -1.89
N ASP A 64 -20.09 21.61 -0.65
CA ASP A 64 -19.28 22.64 0.03
C ASP A 64 -17.80 22.25 0.02
N VAL A 65 -17.53 20.95 0.22
CA VAL A 65 -16.19 20.36 0.18
C VAL A 65 -16.15 19.28 -0.89
N ILE A 66 -15.11 19.28 -1.72
CA ILE A 66 -14.87 18.29 -2.77
C ILE A 66 -13.51 17.66 -2.50
N VAL A 67 -13.46 16.34 -2.38
CA VAL A 67 -12.23 15.57 -2.14
C VAL A 67 -11.96 14.67 -3.34
N ILE A 68 -10.75 14.71 -3.88
CA ILE A 68 -10.33 13.90 -5.03
C ILE A 68 -9.45 12.75 -4.53
N CYS A 69 -9.98 11.53 -4.61
CA CYS A 69 -9.41 10.25 -4.16
C CYS A 69 -9.40 9.20 -5.30
N VAL A 70 -9.12 9.63 -6.53
CA VAL A 70 -9.02 8.75 -7.70
C VAL A 70 -7.71 7.94 -7.72
N PRO A 71 -7.67 6.76 -8.38
CA PRO A 71 -6.45 5.99 -8.55
C PRO A 71 -5.34 6.76 -9.27
N THR A 72 -4.09 6.51 -8.89
CA THR A 72 -2.89 7.07 -9.53
C THR A 72 -1.90 5.93 -9.84
N PRO A 73 -2.15 5.16 -10.92
CA PRO A 73 -1.27 4.05 -11.29
C PRO A 73 -0.01 4.55 -12.01
N LEU A 74 0.96 3.66 -12.19
CA LEU A 74 2.08 3.86 -13.11
C LEU A 74 1.77 3.23 -14.47
N ARG A 75 2.31 3.85 -15.53
CA ARG A 75 2.38 3.22 -16.86
C ARG A 75 3.40 2.08 -16.85
N LYS A 76 3.41 1.24 -17.90
CA LYS A 76 4.44 0.21 -18.10
C LYS A 76 5.87 0.76 -18.10
N SER A 77 6.05 2.03 -18.44
CA SER A 77 7.34 2.75 -18.38
C SER A 77 7.75 3.20 -16.98
N LYS A 78 6.96 2.90 -15.94
CA LYS A 78 7.09 3.43 -14.56
C LYS A 78 6.88 4.94 -14.44
N ASP A 79 6.31 5.58 -15.46
CA ASP A 79 5.91 6.99 -15.38
C ASP A 79 4.53 7.12 -14.72
N PRO A 80 4.29 8.16 -13.90
CA PRO A 80 2.98 8.49 -13.36
C PRO A 80 1.89 8.56 -14.44
N ASP A 81 0.80 7.82 -14.24
CA ASP A 81 -0.44 8.03 -14.98
C ASP A 81 -1.38 8.93 -14.17
N ILE A 82 -1.44 10.20 -14.58
CA ILE A 82 -2.30 11.21 -13.95
C ILE A 82 -3.65 11.38 -14.64
N SER A 83 -3.99 10.54 -15.63
CA SER A 83 -5.23 10.66 -16.42
C SER A 83 -6.49 10.75 -15.55
N TYR A 84 -6.58 9.95 -14.50
CA TYR A 84 -7.70 9.96 -13.56
C TYR A 84 -7.79 11.26 -12.75
N VAL A 85 -6.65 11.79 -12.29
CA VAL A 85 -6.61 13.06 -11.55
C VAL A 85 -6.99 14.21 -12.47
N MET A 86 -6.53 14.19 -13.73
CA MET A 86 -6.92 15.19 -14.73
C MET A 86 -8.42 15.15 -14.99
N ALA A 87 -8.99 13.97 -15.25
CA ALA A 87 -10.43 13.83 -15.48
C ALA A 87 -11.25 14.34 -14.30
N ALA A 88 -10.88 13.99 -13.06
CA ALA A 88 -11.52 14.53 -11.87
C ALA A 88 -11.38 16.06 -11.75
N ALA A 89 -10.19 16.60 -12.02
CA ALA A 89 -9.94 18.04 -11.98
C ALA A 89 -10.72 18.80 -13.07
N GLU A 90 -10.93 18.21 -14.25
CA GLU A 90 -11.76 18.77 -15.32
C GLU A 90 -13.21 18.90 -14.87
N GLU A 91 -13.77 17.83 -14.28
CA GLU A 91 -15.13 17.83 -13.76
C GLU A 91 -15.32 18.85 -12.64
N VAL A 92 -14.37 18.91 -11.68
CA VAL A 92 -14.39 19.92 -10.62
C VAL A 92 -14.29 21.33 -11.20
N SER A 93 -13.42 21.55 -12.18
CA SER A 93 -13.26 22.87 -12.80
C SER A 93 -14.48 23.30 -13.61
N ALA A 94 -15.23 22.35 -14.17
CA ALA A 94 -16.46 22.62 -14.90
C ALA A 94 -17.66 22.94 -14.00
N HIS A 95 -17.70 22.38 -12.78
CA HIS A 95 -18.87 22.43 -11.89
C HIS A 95 -18.64 23.18 -10.56
N PHE A 96 -17.44 23.73 -10.30
CA PHE A 96 -17.24 24.43 -9.04
C PHE A 96 -18.09 25.70 -8.96
N ARG A 97 -18.45 26.08 -7.74
CA ARG A 97 -19.06 27.37 -7.41
C ARG A 97 -18.22 28.15 -6.39
N PRO A 98 -18.37 29.48 -6.35
CA PRO A 98 -17.78 30.29 -5.30
C PRO A 98 -18.15 29.80 -3.89
N GLY A 99 -17.16 29.76 -3.01
CA GLY A 99 -17.25 29.36 -1.61
C GLY A 99 -16.84 27.91 -1.33
N GLN A 100 -16.44 27.14 -2.33
CA GLN A 100 -16.07 25.73 -2.16
C GLN A 100 -14.62 25.51 -1.75
N LEU A 101 -14.39 24.40 -1.04
CA LEU A 101 -13.07 23.84 -0.75
C LEU A 101 -12.85 22.58 -1.59
N VAL A 102 -11.78 22.57 -2.37
CA VAL A 102 -11.32 21.42 -3.16
C VAL A 102 -10.04 20.88 -2.51
N ILE A 103 -9.99 19.57 -2.29
CA ILE A 103 -8.85 18.89 -1.68
C ILE A 103 -8.40 17.74 -2.59
N LEU A 104 -7.14 17.77 -3.02
CA LEU A 104 -6.52 16.60 -3.64
C LEU A 104 -5.93 15.70 -2.56
N GLU A 105 -6.34 14.43 -2.57
CA GLU A 105 -5.92 13.44 -1.58
C GLU A 105 -5.23 12.22 -2.22
N SER A 106 -5.52 11.95 -3.50
CA SER A 106 -4.76 11.00 -4.33
C SER A 106 -3.25 11.28 -4.28
N THR A 107 -2.46 10.26 -3.94
CA THR A 107 -1.00 10.36 -4.01
C THR A 107 -0.55 10.72 -5.43
N THR A 108 0.33 11.71 -5.53
CA THR A 108 0.79 12.24 -6.82
C THR A 108 2.20 12.85 -6.68
N TYR A 109 2.75 13.35 -7.79
CA TYR A 109 4.08 13.97 -7.79
C TYR A 109 4.03 15.39 -7.20
N PRO A 110 5.16 15.92 -6.69
CA PRO A 110 5.19 17.26 -6.13
C PRO A 110 4.91 18.31 -7.20
N GLY A 111 3.95 19.17 -6.93
CA GLY A 111 3.48 20.23 -7.82
C GLY A 111 2.14 19.95 -8.47
N THR A 112 1.56 18.74 -8.43
CA THR A 112 0.28 18.46 -9.11
C THR A 112 -0.83 19.43 -8.69
N THR A 113 -0.96 19.74 -7.41
CA THR A 113 -2.00 20.67 -6.94
C THR A 113 -1.82 22.09 -7.53
N GLU A 114 -0.59 22.59 -7.58
CA GLU A 114 -0.28 23.96 -8.00
C GLU A 114 -0.06 24.12 -9.52
N GLU A 115 0.43 23.08 -10.18
CA GLU A 115 0.84 23.10 -11.59
C GLU A 115 -0.27 22.52 -12.50
N LEU A 116 -1.24 21.80 -11.94
CA LEU A 116 -2.35 21.17 -12.68
C LEU A 116 -3.71 21.68 -12.22
N LEU A 117 -4.10 21.42 -10.97
CA LEU A 117 -5.46 21.75 -10.49
C LEU A 117 -5.68 23.27 -10.43
N LEU A 118 -4.71 24.01 -9.89
CA LEU A 118 -4.81 25.46 -9.74
C LEU A 118 -5.05 26.17 -11.09
N PRO A 119 -4.24 25.97 -12.15
CA PRO A 119 -4.49 26.59 -13.45
C PRO A 119 -5.84 26.23 -14.07
N MET A 120 -6.32 24.99 -13.91
CA MET A 120 -7.61 24.56 -14.45
C MET A 120 -8.79 25.28 -13.79
N LEU A 121 -8.73 25.47 -12.47
CA LEU A 121 -9.71 26.25 -11.72
C LEU A 121 -9.65 27.73 -12.10
N GLU A 122 -8.45 28.32 -12.18
CA GLU A 122 -8.28 29.73 -12.52
C GLU A 122 -8.73 30.05 -13.95
N ALA A 123 -8.49 29.15 -14.90
CA ALA A 123 -8.98 29.25 -16.28
C ALA A 123 -10.52 29.33 -16.37
N ARG A 124 -11.21 28.83 -15.34
CA ARG A 124 -12.67 28.87 -15.19
C ARG A 124 -13.16 29.98 -14.26
N GLY A 125 -12.28 30.92 -13.88
CA GLY A 125 -12.62 32.12 -13.12
C GLY A 125 -12.48 31.98 -11.59
N ALA A 126 -11.88 30.88 -11.11
CA ALA A 126 -11.53 30.77 -9.70
C ALA A 126 -10.44 31.81 -9.35
N ARG A 127 -10.54 32.37 -8.15
CA ARG A 127 -9.50 33.13 -7.47
C ARG A 127 -9.19 32.39 -6.17
N VAL A 128 -8.22 31.48 -6.26
CA VAL A 128 -7.90 30.58 -5.14
C VAL A 128 -7.48 31.37 -3.90
N GLY A 129 -7.99 30.96 -2.74
CA GLY A 129 -7.86 31.67 -1.47
C GLY A 129 -8.85 32.84 -1.28
N LYS A 130 -9.71 33.14 -2.27
CA LYS A 130 -10.73 34.18 -2.17
C LYS A 130 -12.14 33.64 -2.36
N ASN A 131 -12.42 33.06 -3.53
CA ASN A 131 -13.74 32.51 -3.85
C ASN A 131 -13.71 31.00 -4.07
N VAL A 132 -12.56 30.36 -4.16
CA VAL A 132 -12.39 28.91 -4.13
C VAL A 132 -11.18 28.62 -3.26
N PHE A 133 -11.16 27.50 -2.55
CA PHE A 133 -10.06 27.12 -1.69
C PHE A 133 -9.50 25.79 -2.17
N LEU A 134 -8.18 25.69 -2.32
CA LEU A 134 -7.51 24.51 -2.86
C LEU A 134 -6.41 24.05 -1.91
N ALA A 135 -6.42 22.76 -1.58
CA ALA A 135 -5.43 22.15 -0.72
C ALA A 135 -5.06 20.73 -1.18
N PHE A 136 -3.95 20.25 -0.65
CA PHE A 136 -3.54 18.86 -0.71
C PHE A 136 -3.50 18.28 0.72
N SER A 137 -3.95 17.04 0.85
CA SER A 137 -3.89 16.31 2.10
C SER A 137 -3.77 14.81 1.82
N PRO A 138 -2.60 14.19 1.97
CA PRO A 138 -2.41 12.80 1.59
C PRO A 138 -3.12 11.84 2.55
N GLU A 139 -3.50 10.68 2.04
CA GLU A 139 -3.88 9.54 2.87
C GLU A 139 -2.64 8.79 3.39
N ARG A 140 -2.69 8.40 4.67
CA ARG A 140 -1.59 7.82 5.45
C ARG A 140 -2.02 6.57 6.24
N ILE A 141 -3.25 6.08 6.02
CA ILE A 141 -3.73 4.80 6.57
C ILE A 141 -2.77 3.66 6.21
N ASP A 142 -2.54 2.79 7.19
CA ASP A 142 -1.88 1.49 7.03
C ASP A 142 -2.96 0.39 7.08
N PRO A 143 -3.25 -0.28 5.95
CA PRO A 143 -4.32 -1.28 5.89
C PRO A 143 -4.15 -2.41 6.92
N ALA A 144 -5.26 -2.88 7.50
CA ALA A 144 -5.28 -3.91 8.55
C ALA A 144 -4.42 -3.61 9.79
N ASN A 145 -4.12 -2.33 10.06
CA ASN A 145 -3.43 -1.95 11.28
C ASN A 145 -4.41 -1.81 12.46
N GLY A 146 -4.54 -2.86 13.27
CA GLY A 146 -5.40 -2.83 14.46
C GLY A 146 -4.96 -1.88 15.57
N LYS A 147 -3.77 -1.27 15.49
CA LYS A 147 -3.21 -0.38 16.53
C LYS A 147 -3.62 1.07 16.36
N PHE A 148 -3.80 1.53 15.13
CA PHE A 148 -4.10 2.94 14.83
C PHE A 148 -5.39 3.03 14.04
N ARG A 149 -6.41 3.69 14.60
CA ARG A 149 -7.63 4.00 13.85
C ARG A 149 -7.38 5.23 12.99
N VAL A 150 -8.16 5.41 11.93
CA VAL A 150 -8.09 6.57 11.02
C VAL A 150 -7.99 7.90 11.80
N ARG A 151 -8.85 8.06 12.82
CA ARG A 151 -8.92 9.25 13.66
C ARG A 151 -7.65 9.56 14.46
N ASP A 152 -6.85 8.55 14.76
CA ASP A 152 -5.62 8.65 15.56
C ASP A 152 -4.40 9.05 14.69
N ILE A 153 -4.47 8.90 13.36
CA ILE A 153 -3.37 9.17 12.43
C ILE A 153 -3.35 10.67 12.07
N PRO A 154 -2.26 11.42 12.37
CA PRO A 154 -2.22 12.84 12.06
C PRO A 154 -2.37 13.12 10.56
N LYS A 155 -3.28 14.03 10.21
CA LYS A 155 -3.51 14.43 8.82
C LYS A 155 -2.61 15.61 8.46
N VAL A 156 -1.78 15.46 7.42
CA VAL A 156 -0.94 16.57 6.92
C VAL A 156 -1.76 17.39 5.93
N VAL A 157 -1.77 18.71 6.06
CA VAL A 157 -2.59 19.60 5.21
C VAL A 157 -1.75 20.76 4.69
N GLY A 158 -1.68 20.93 3.37
CA GLY A 158 -1.04 22.06 2.71
C GLY A 158 -1.98 22.73 1.74
N GLY A 159 -2.38 23.97 2.01
CA GLY A 159 -3.22 24.77 1.12
C GLY A 159 -2.39 25.72 0.24
N VAL A 160 -2.92 26.06 -0.95
CA VAL A 160 -2.29 27.04 -1.86
C VAL A 160 -2.12 28.41 -1.19
N THR A 161 -3.02 28.73 -0.25
CA THR A 161 -2.90 29.90 0.63
C THR A 161 -3.07 29.50 2.10
N ALA A 162 -2.73 30.40 3.01
CA ALA A 162 -2.96 30.21 4.45
C ALA A 162 -4.46 29.95 4.76
N GLU A 163 -5.36 30.64 4.05
CA GLU A 163 -6.80 30.44 4.22
C GLU A 163 -7.26 29.07 3.71
N CYS A 164 -6.71 28.58 2.58
CA CYS A 164 -6.98 27.23 2.11
C CYS A 164 -6.52 26.18 3.13
N THR A 165 -5.32 26.38 3.71
CA THR A 165 -4.77 25.50 4.76
C THR A 165 -5.67 25.49 6.00
N ARG A 166 -6.14 26.68 6.42
CA ARG A 166 -7.04 26.83 7.57
C ARG A 166 -8.36 26.08 7.35
N LEU A 167 -8.98 26.24 6.19
CA LEU A 167 -10.25 25.60 5.86
C LEU A 167 -10.14 24.08 5.73
N ALA A 168 -9.11 23.59 5.05
CA ALA A 168 -8.85 22.14 4.98
C ALA A 168 -8.52 21.55 6.36
N SER A 169 -7.79 22.28 7.19
CA SER A 169 -7.51 21.85 8.57
C SER A 169 -8.77 21.81 9.43
N LEU A 170 -9.65 22.80 9.27
CA LEU A 170 -10.94 22.84 9.95
C LEU A 170 -11.83 21.67 9.54
N PHE A 171 -11.83 21.33 8.24
CA PHE A 171 -12.57 20.19 7.69
C PHE A 171 -12.06 18.86 8.26
N TYR A 172 -10.78 18.54 8.10
CA TYR A 172 -10.25 17.28 8.62
C TYR A 172 -10.24 17.23 10.14
N GLY A 173 -10.17 18.36 10.84
CA GLY A 173 -10.32 18.42 12.30
C GLY A 173 -11.70 17.98 12.81
N GLN A 174 -12.71 17.84 11.94
CA GLN A 174 -13.99 17.22 12.30
C GLN A 174 -13.91 15.69 12.39
N ILE A 175 -12.90 15.09 11.74
CA ILE A 175 -12.77 13.65 11.50
C ILE A 175 -11.56 13.08 12.26
N ILE A 176 -10.46 13.84 12.30
CA ILE A 176 -9.14 13.44 12.80
C ILE A 176 -8.77 14.29 14.01
N ASP A 177 -8.18 13.69 15.04
CA ASP A 177 -7.86 14.41 16.29
C ASP A 177 -6.69 15.39 16.14
N ARG A 178 -5.74 15.11 15.23
CA ARG A 178 -4.58 15.96 14.98
C ARG A 178 -4.40 16.27 13.51
N VAL A 179 -4.48 17.56 13.18
CA VAL A 179 -4.08 18.07 11.87
C VAL A 179 -2.72 18.77 11.98
N GLN A 180 -1.81 18.44 11.06
CA GLN A 180 -0.51 19.07 10.90
C GLN A 180 -0.54 19.99 9.67
N PRO A 181 -0.79 21.29 9.82
CA PRO A 181 -0.69 22.22 8.71
C PRO A 181 0.78 22.35 8.29
N VAL A 182 1.00 22.50 6.98
CA VAL A 182 2.29 22.80 6.36
C VAL A 182 2.17 24.01 5.42
N SER A 183 3.30 24.51 4.95
CA SER A 183 3.36 25.80 4.25
C SER A 183 2.75 25.83 2.86
N SER A 184 2.63 24.69 2.17
CA SER A 184 2.08 24.61 0.81
C SER A 184 1.63 23.19 0.46
N PRO A 185 0.82 23.01 -0.60
CA PRO A 185 0.43 21.68 -1.09
C PRO A 185 1.65 20.84 -1.44
N LYS A 186 2.65 21.45 -2.08
CA LYS A 186 3.91 20.80 -2.48
C LYS A 186 4.68 20.19 -1.31
N VAL A 187 4.67 20.82 -0.13
CA VAL A 187 5.28 20.25 1.08
C VAL A 187 4.50 19.02 1.55
N ALA A 188 3.17 19.05 1.51
CA ALA A 188 2.33 17.92 1.89
C ALA A 188 2.44 16.74 0.89
N GLU A 189 2.51 17.03 -0.42
CA GLU A 189 2.79 16.05 -1.48
C GLU A 189 4.15 15.38 -1.26
N LEU A 190 5.21 16.18 -1.04
CA LEU A 190 6.55 15.67 -0.76
C LEU A 190 6.63 14.85 0.52
N ALA A 191 5.94 15.26 1.59
CA ALA A 191 5.93 14.52 2.85
C ALA A 191 5.46 13.07 2.62
N LYS A 192 4.38 12.88 1.85
CA LYS A 192 3.87 11.54 1.53
C LYS A 192 4.86 10.71 0.72
N LEU A 193 5.46 11.30 -0.33
CA LEU A 193 6.43 10.58 -1.15
C LEU A 193 7.68 10.23 -0.34
N TYR A 194 8.14 11.14 0.51
CA TYR A 194 9.32 10.93 1.35
C TYR A 194 9.10 9.81 2.38
N GLU A 195 7.91 9.70 2.98
CA GLU A 195 7.54 8.57 3.85
C GLU A 195 7.74 7.21 3.14
N ASN A 196 7.30 7.11 1.88
CA ASN A 196 7.39 5.87 1.11
C ASN A 196 8.80 5.63 0.53
N VAL A 197 9.52 6.67 0.13
CA VAL A 197 10.95 6.57 -0.22
C VAL A 197 11.77 6.08 0.98
N PHE A 198 11.53 6.64 2.17
CA PHE A 198 12.17 6.22 3.41
C PHE A 198 11.92 4.72 3.67
N ARG A 199 10.66 4.26 3.59
CA ARG A 199 10.34 2.84 3.76
C ARG A 199 11.01 1.96 2.70
N ASN A 200 10.94 2.33 1.42
CA ASN A 200 11.53 1.56 0.32
C ASN A 200 13.04 1.34 0.51
N ILE A 201 13.78 2.43 0.83
CA ILE A 201 15.23 2.38 1.03
C ILE A 201 15.59 1.52 2.24
N ASN A 202 14.89 1.67 3.36
CA ASN A 202 15.24 0.90 4.55
C ASN A 202 14.86 -0.59 4.43
N ILE A 203 13.80 -0.93 3.67
CA ILE A 203 13.52 -2.32 3.32
C ILE A 203 14.62 -2.88 2.41
N ALA A 204 15.06 -2.13 1.40
CA ALA A 204 16.19 -2.53 0.55
C ALA A 204 17.46 -2.76 1.36
N LEU A 205 17.76 -1.86 2.29
CA LEU A 205 18.90 -2.00 3.19
C LEU A 205 18.79 -3.28 4.03
N ALA A 206 17.63 -3.57 4.61
CA ALA A 206 17.42 -4.79 5.38
C ALA A 206 17.55 -6.06 4.52
N ASN A 207 17.02 -6.04 3.29
CA ASN A 207 17.14 -7.11 2.32
C ASN A 207 18.59 -7.37 1.92
N GLU A 208 19.33 -6.34 1.49
CA GLU A 208 20.75 -6.48 1.16
C GLU A 208 21.57 -6.94 2.38
N PHE A 209 21.25 -6.42 3.57
CA PHE A 209 21.90 -6.84 4.80
C PHE A 209 21.68 -8.33 5.12
N ALA A 210 20.51 -8.90 4.78
CA ALA A 210 20.27 -10.34 4.92
C ALA A 210 21.22 -11.17 4.06
N LEU A 211 21.46 -10.74 2.82
CA LEU A 211 22.41 -11.36 1.90
C LEU A 211 23.85 -11.29 2.42
N MET A 212 24.20 -10.21 3.14
CA MET A 212 25.50 -10.08 3.81
C MET A 212 25.58 -11.00 5.03
N CYS A 213 24.56 -11.02 5.88
CA CYS A 213 24.50 -11.87 7.08
C CYS A 213 24.64 -13.35 6.73
N ARG A 214 23.98 -13.83 5.66
CA ARG A 214 24.14 -15.21 5.18
C ARG A 214 25.57 -15.54 4.77
N ARG A 215 26.31 -14.60 4.15
CA ARG A 215 27.73 -14.80 3.79
C ARG A 215 28.65 -14.79 5.01
N LEU A 216 28.23 -14.12 6.09
CA LEU A 216 28.92 -14.07 7.37
C LEU A 216 28.51 -15.20 8.32
N ASP A 217 27.56 -16.05 7.91
CA ASP A 217 27.01 -17.15 8.71
C ASP A 217 26.41 -16.69 10.05
N VAL A 218 25.67 -15.56 10.03
CA VAL A 218 24.97 -15.01 11.20
C VAL A 218 23.49 -14.76 10.90
N SER A 219 22.64 -14.82 11.93
CA SER A 219 21.21 -14.54 11.77
C SER A 219 20.94 -13.06 11.56
N THR A 220 20.31 -12.73 10.43
CA THR A 220 19.89 -11.37 10.10
C THR A 220 18.97 -10.79 11.18
N LYS A 221 17.98 -11.58 11.62
CA LYS A 221 17.01 -11.14 12.63
C LYS A 221 17.66 -10.89 13.99
N GLU A 222 18.53 -11.79 14.47
CA GLU A 222 19.24 -11.59 15.73
C GLU A 222 20.05 -10.29 15.72
N VAL A 223 20.78 -10.03 14.64
CA VAL A 223 21.59 -8.81 14.51
C VAL A 223 20.72 -7.56 14.49
N ILE A 224 19.59 -7.57 13.78
CA ILE A 224 18.65 -6.44 13.75
C ILE A 224 18.00 -6.23 15.13
N ASP A 225 17.57 -7.30 15.80
CA ASP A 225 16.97 -7.24 17.14
C ASP A 225 17.99 -6.68 18.16
N ALA A 226 19.25 -7.13 18.09
CA ALA A 226 20.34 -6.60 18.92
C ALA A 226 20.59 -5.11 18.65
N ALA A 227 20.62 -4.68 17.38
CA ALA A 227 20.75 -3.27 17.01
C ALA A 227 19.56 -2.43 17.47
N ALA A 228 18.35 -2.99 17.44
CA ALA A 228 17.11 -2.36 17.87
C ALA A 228 17.05 -2.05 19.38
N THR A 229 17.93 -2.64 20.19
CA THR A 229 18.07 -2.27 21.61
C THR A 229 18.58 -0.84 21.81
N LYS A 230 19.18 -0.23 20.78
CA LYS A 230 19.61 1.17 20.83
C LYS A 230 18.40 2.10 20.79
N PRO A 231 18.17 2.94 21.82
CA PRO A 231 16.92 3.69 21.97
C PRO A 231 16.77 4.90 21.02
N PHE A 232 17.77 5.19 20.18
CA PHE A 232 17.76 6.32 19.25
C PHE A 232 18.56 6.04 17.98
N GLY A 233 18.16 6.69 16.89
CA GLY A 233 18.88 6.65 15.61
C GLY A 233 18.83 5.30 14.88
N PHE A 234 18.03 4.35 15.37
CA PHE A 234 17.79 3.06 14.71
C PHE A 234 16.31 2.72 14.80
N MET A 235 15.68 2.54 13.64
CA MET A 235 14.33 2.06 13.50
C MET A 235 14.43 0.76 12.71
N PRO A 236 14.08 -0.40 13.30
CA PRO A 236 14.30 -1.67 12.64
C PRO A 236 13.39 -1.83 11.43
N PHE A 237 13.99 -2.26 10.33
CA PHE A 237 13.31 -2.84 9.17
C PHE A 237 13.80 -4.27 9.04
N TYR A 238 12.91 -5.17 8.66
CA TYR A 238 13.22 -6.59 8.53
C TYR A 238 13.18 -6.99 7.06
N PRO A 239 14.07 -7.91 6.64
CA PRO A 239 14.08 -8.40 5.27
C PRO A 239 12.81 -9.23 4.99
N GLY A 240 12.55 -9.45 3.70
CA GLY A 240 11.41 -10.24 3.25
C GLY A 240 11.58 -10.74 1.82
N PRO A 241 10.57 -11.45 1.29
CA PRO A 241 10.60 -12.02 -0.06
C PRO A 241 10.52 -10.96 -1.18
N GLY A 242 10.36 -9.69 -0.82
CA GLY A 242 10.19 -8.56 -1.74
C GLY A 242 9.20 -7.54 -1.16
N ILE A 243 8.94 -6.49 -1.93
CA ILE A 243 7.96 -5.46 -1.58
C ILE A 243 6.71 -5.65 -2.43
N GLY A 244 5.54 -5.54 -1.81
CA GLY A 244 4.28 -5.48 -2.52
C GLY A 244 3.34 -4.38 -2.03
N GLY A 245 2.10 -4.41 -2.52
CA GLY A 245 1.14 -3.32 -2.41
C GLY A 245 1.48 -2.16 -3.36
N HIS A 246 0.61 -1.15 -3.44
CA HIS A 246 0.83 -0.05 -4.39
C HIS A 246 1.80 1.03 -3.90
N CYS A 247 1.74 1.40 -2.62
CA CYS A 247 2.41 2.63 -2.18
C CYS A 247 3.94 2.57 -2.25
N ILE A 248 4.55 1.47 -1.79
CA ILE A 248 6.02 1.40 -1.68
C ILE A 248 6.68 1.15 -3.04
N PRO A 249 6.16 0.25 -3.90
CA PRO A 249 6.74 0.02 -5.23
C PRO A 249 6.48 1.14 -6.24
N LEU A 250 5.42 1.96 -6.08
CA LEU A 250 5.04 2.98 -7.09
C LEU A 250 5.45 4.39 -6.66
N ASP A 251 5.09 4.84 -5.46
CA ASP A 251 5.22 6.26 -5.07
C ASP A 251 6.65 6.82 -5.18
N PRO A 252 7.74 6.09 -4.84
CA PRO A 252 9.09 6.58 -5.07
C PRO A 252 9.38 6.97 -6.53
N PHE A 253 8.73 6.32 -7.50
CA PHE A 253 8.88 6.66 -8.92
C PHE A 253 8.19 7.96 -9.32
N TYR A 254 7.18 8.42 -8.59
CA TYR A 254 6.60 9.75 -8.79
C TYR A 254 7.64 10.84 -8.51
N LEU A 255 8.37 10.70 -7.40
CA LEU A 255 9.46 11.61 -7.08
C LEU A 255 10.60 11.49 -8.08
N SER A 256 10.99 10.26 -8.44
CA SER A 256 12.04 10.04 -9.45
C SER A 256 11.70 10.69 -10.79
N TRP A 257 10.49 10.48 -11.30
CA TRP A 257 10.00 11.12 -12.51
C TRP A 257 10.08 12.65 -12.43
N LYS A 258 9.57 13.26 -11.34
CA LYS A 258 9.60 14.72 -11.18
C LYS A 258 11.03 15.27 -11.12
N MET A 259 11.95 14.56 -10.46
CA MET A 259 13.35 14.98 -10.38
C MET A 259 14.07 14.89 -11.72
N ARG A 260 13.80 13.84 -12.52
CA ARG A 260 14.38 13.69 -13.87
C ARG A 260 13.98 14.82 -14.80
N LEU A 261 12.73 15.29 -14.71
CA LEU A 261 12.28 16.49 -15.44
C LEU A 261 13.05 17.77 -15.05
N ASN A 262 13.63 17.80 -13.85
CA ASN A 262 14.46 18.89 -13.35
C ASN A 262 15.97 18.61 -13.51
N GLY A 263 16.34 17.61 -14.32
CA GLY A 263 17.73 17.26 -14.60
C GLY A 263 18.47 16.57 -13.44
N TYR A 264 17.75 16.01 -12.46
CA TYR A 264 18.34 15.28 -11.33
C TYR A 264 17.93 13.81 -11.31
N GLU A 265 18.91 12.92 -11.18
CA GLU A 265 18.71 11.47 -11.11
C GLU A 265 18.80 10.97 -9.66
N PRO A 266 17.70 10.54 -9.02
CA PRO A 266 17.70 10.11 -7.62
C PRO A 266 18.17 8.66 -7.47
N ARG A 267 19.49 8.48 -7.43
CA ARG A 267 20.17 7.18 -7.40
C ARG A 267 19.70 6.22 -6.28
N PHE A 268 19.44 6.73 -5.08
CA PHE A 268 19.00 5.88 -3.96
C PHE A 268 17.67 5.19 -4.21
N ILE A 269 16.74 5.85 -4.91
CA ILE A 269 15.43 5.27 -5.23
C ILE A 269 15.61 4.09 -6.20
N HIS A 270 16.47 4.25 -7.20
CA HIS A 270 16.76 3.22 -8.19
C HIS A 270 17.49 2.02 -7.58
N LEU A 271 18.51 2.27 -6.75
CA LEU A 271 19.24 1.19 -6.06
C LEU A 271 18.30 0.39 -5.13
N ALA A 272 17.42 1.07 -4.39
CA ALA A 272 16.47 0.40 -3.53
C ALA A 272 15.49 -0.48 -4.33
N ASP A 273 14.97 0.03 -5.46
CA ASP A 273 14.10 -0.76 -6.35
C ASP A 273 14.83 -1.98 -6.94
N GLU A 274 16.08 -1.83 -7.36
CA GLU A 274 16.90 -2.94 -7.88
C GLU A 274 17.07 -4.06 -6.84
N ILE A 275 17.49 -3.72 -5.62
CA ILE A 275 17.66 -4.68 -4.52
C ILE A 275 16.33 -5.38 -4.20
N ASN A 276 15.26 -4.61 -4.03
CA ASN A 276 13.96 -5.17 -3.64
C ASN A 276 13.35 -6.06 -4.72
N ARG A 277 13.56 -5.75 -6.01
CA ARG A 277 13.12 -6.58 -7.13
C ARG A 277 13.94 -7.85 -7.32
N ALA A 278 15.16 -7.89 -6.82
CA ALA A 278 15.98 -9.11 -6.84
C ALA A 278 15.58 -10.14 -5.77
N MET A 279 14.81 -9.73 -4.74
CA MET A 279 14.45 -10.63 -3.63
C MET A 279 13.59 -11.84 -4.04
N PRO A 280 12.59 -11.73 -4.94
CA PRO A 280 11.88 -12.89 -5.47
C PRO A 280 12.82 -13.95 -6.08
N ASP A 281 13.78 -13.53 -6.90
CA ASP A 281 14.80 -14.43 -7.48
C ASP A 281 15.65 -15.08 -6.39
N TYR A 282 16.10 -14.28 -5.43
CA TYR A 282 16.89 -14.76 -4.31
C TYR A 282 16.13 -15.80 -3.46
N VAL A 283 14.84 -15.62 -3.21
CA VAL A 283 14.02 -16.60 -2.48
C VAL A 283 13.90 -17.91 -3.26
N VAL A 284 13.72 -17.85 -4.58
CA VAL A 284 13.69 -19.06 -5.43
C VAL A 284 15.03 -19.79 -5.40
N GLU A 285 16.14 -19.05 -5.43
CA GLU A 285 17.49 -19.60 -5.26
C GLU A 285 17.66 -20.25 -3.88
N LEU A 286 17.17 -19.60 -2.82
CA LEU A 286 17.22 -20.13 -1.45
C LEU A 286 16.47 -21.47 -1.33
N VAL A 287 15.29 -21.58 -1.95
CA VAL A 287 14.53 -22.84 -2.01
C VAL A 287 15.32 -23.90 -2.77
N ALA A 288 15.88 -23.56 -3.94
CA ALA A 288 16.67 -24.49 -4.75
C ALA A 288 17.90 -25.02 -4.00
N GLU A 289 18.64 -24.13 -3.33
CA GLU A 289 19.81 -24.50 -2.49
C GLU A 289 19.40 -25.42 -1.34
N SER A 290 18.32 -25.09 -0.64
CA SER A 290 17.83 -25.83 0.53
C SER A 290 17.33 -27.23 0.19
N LEU A 291 16.68 -27.37 -0.97
CA LEU A 291 16.31 -28.67 -1.55
C LEU A 291 17.55 -29.46 -1.99
N ASN A 292 18.52 -28.80 -2.64
CA ASN A 292 19.71 -29.46 -3.14
C ASN A 292 20.60 -30.02 -2.02
N GLN A 293 20.66 -29.37 -0.86
CA GLN A 293 21.31 -29.90 0.35
C GLN A 293 20.70 -31.24 0.79
N ARG A 294 19.43 -31.49 0.44
CA ARG A 294 18.69 -32.73 0.69
C ARG A 294 18.67 -33.68 -0.51
N ARG A 295 19.49 -33.41 -1.53
CA ARG A 295 19.53 -34.16 -2.80
C ARG A 295 18.19 -34.18 -3.53
N ARG A 296 17.36 -33.16 -3.31
CA ARG A 296 16.12 -32.93 -4.05
C ARG A 296 16.36 -31.79 -5.04
N CYS A 297 16.05 -32.03 -6.31
CA CYS A 297 16.09 -30.98 -7.32
C CYS A 297 14.81 -30.14 -7.26
N LEU A 298 14.90 -28.86 -7.63
CA LEU A 298 13.74 -27.96 -7.69
C LEU A 298 12.69 -28.42 -8.73
N ASN A 299 13.16 -28.91 -9.88
CA ASN A 299 12.28 -29.48 -10.90
C ASN A 299 11.64 -30.77 -10.39
N GLY A 300 10.30 -30.82 -10.40
CA GLY A 300 9.50 -31.91 -9.85
C GLY A 300 9.39 -31.92 -8.32
N ALA A 301 9.87 -30.87 -7.62
CA ALA A 301 9.64 -30.71 -6.19
C ALA A 301 8.22 -30.20 -5.91
N GLN A 302 7.61 -30.71 -4.86
CA GLN A 302 6.33 -30.23 -4.32
C GLN A 302 6.59 -29.10 -3.34
N VAL A 303 6.16 -27.89 -3.71
CA VAL A 303 6.34 -26.68 -2.89
C VAL A 303 4.97 -26.21 -2.42
N LEU A 304 4.75 -26.25 -1.10
CA LEU A 304 3.55 -25.71 -0.47
C LEU A 304 3.83 -24.28 0.01
N VAL A 305 3.18 -23.30 -0.60
CA VAL A 305 3.36 -21.88 -0.25
C VAL A 305 2.35 -21.46 0.81
N LEU A 306 2.82 -20.88 1.91
CA LEU A 306 1.98 -20.26 2.93
C LEU A 306 1.95 -18.75 2.73
N GLY A 307 0.78 -18.25 2.33
CA GLY A 307 0.50 -16.85 2.09
C GLY A 307 0.86 -16.37 0.68
N VAL A 308 -0.06 -15.63 0.06
CA VAL A 308 0.14 -14.98 -1.26
C VAL A 308 -0.25 -13.50 -1.25
N ALA A 309 -0.94 -13.03 -0.21
CA ALA A 309 -1.19 -11.61 0.00
C ALA A 309 0.10 -10.81 0.21
N TYR A 310 0.14 -9.54 -0.19
CA TYR A 310 1.36 -8.73 -0.09
C TYR A 310 1.76 -8.42 1.37
N LYS A 311 0.78 -8.47 2.29
CA LYS A 311 0.90 -8.19 3.72
C LYS A 311 0.06 -9.20 4.51
N ARG A 312 0.45 -9.46 5.76
CA ARG A 312 -0.34 -10.24 6.71
C ARG A 312 -1.76 -9.66 6.87
N GLU A 313 -2.71 -10.56 7.13
CA GLU A 313 -4.10 -10.26 7.54
C GLU A 313 -4.94 -9.51 6.50
N VAL A 314 -4.48 -9.43 5.24
CA VAL A 314 -5.24 -8.84 4.12
C VAL A 314 -5.36 -9.83 2.97
N GLY A 315 -6.42 -9.71 2.17
CA GLY A 315 -6.63 -10.49 0.94
C GLY A 315 -6.10 -9.80 -0.33
N ASP A 316 -5.29 -8.75 -0.18
CA ASP A 316 -4.80 -7.97 -1.31
C ASP A 316 -3.50 -8.57 -1.86
N THR A 317 -3.52 -8.92 -3.15
CA THR A 317 -2.42 -9.58 -3.87
C THR A 317 -1.72 -8.65 -4.85
N ARG A 318 -2.13 -7.38 -4.93
CA ARG A 318 -1.58 -6.42 -5.89
C ARG A 318 -0.10 -6.17 -5.59
N GLU A 319 0.72 -6.27 -6.64
CA GLU A 319 2.19 -6.21 -6.56
C GLU A 319 2.80 -7.21 -5.55
N SER A 320 2.09 -8.27 -5.15
CA SER A 320 2.62 -9.22 -4.18
C SER A 320 3.86 -9.94 -4.75
N PRO A 321 4.98 -10.01 -4.01
CA PRO A 321 6.17 -10.75 -4.46
C PRO A 321 5.90 -12.25 -4.61
N ALA A 322 4.87 -12.76 -3.94
CA ALA A 322 4.45 -14.16 -4.06
C ALA A 322 4.09 -14.52 -5.50
N MET A 323 3.49 -13.59 -6.27
CA MET A 323 3.13 -13.84 -7.67
C MET A 323 4.34 -14.23 -8.52
N GLU A 324 5.40 -13.46 -8.40
CA GLU A 324 6.64 -13.66 -9.15
C GLU A 324 7.37 -14.93 -8.69
N ILE A 325 7.38 -15.22 -7.39
CA ILE A 325 7.98 -16.43 -6.82
C ILE A 325 7.25 -17.68 -7.31
N LEU A 326 5.91 -17.71 -7.22
CA LEU A 326 5.08 -18.83 -7.70
C LEU A 326 5.32 -19.09 -9.18
N MET A 327 5.35 -18.03 -10.00
CA MET A 327 5.62 -18.13 -11.43
C MET A 327 7.00 -18.76 -11.69
N LYS A 328 8.07 -18.22 -11.08
CA LYS A 328 9.44 -18.71 -11.28
C LYS A 328 9.65 -20.15 -10.80
N LEU A 329 9.02 -20.55 -9.70
CA LEU A 329 9.05 -21.94 -9.22
C LEU A 329 8.40 -22.88 -10.25
N ARG A 330 7.24 -22.52 -10.79
CA ARG A 330 6.55 -23.29 -11.82
C ARG A 330 7.34 -23.35 -13.13
N GLU A 331 7.93 -22.25 -13.56
CA GLU A 331 8.81 -22.19 -14.75
C GLU A 331 10.04 -23.11 -14.61
N LYS A 332 10.56 -23.26 -13.39
CA LYS A 332 11.65 -24.19 -13.07
C LYS A 332 11.18 -25.64 -12.88
N GLY A 333 9.89 -25.92 -13.04
CA GLY A 333 9.30 -27.26 -13.03
C GLY A 333 8.80 -27.74 -11.67
N SER A 334 8.70 -26.88 -10.64
CA SER A 334 8.11 -27.27 -9.35
C SER A 334 6.59 -27.40 -9.44
N GLU A 335 6.04 -28.34 -8.68
CA GLU A 335 4.61 -28.47 -8.43
C GLU A 335 4.26 -27.54 -7.25
N VAL A 336 3.53 -26.47 -7.53
CA VAL A 336 3.25 -25.42 -6.53
C VAL A 336 1.78 -25.40 -6.16
N GLU A 337 1.51 -25.59 -4.88
CA GLU A 337 0.22 -25.32 -4.25
C GLU A 337 0.38 -24.17 -3.25
N TYR A 338 -0.71 -23.49 -2.92
CA TYR A 338 -0.67 -22.43 -1.92
C TYR A 338 -1.84 -22.52 -0.94
N VAL A 339 -1.61 -22.04 0.26
CA VAL A 339 -2.61 -21.80 1.29
C VAL A 339 -2.57 -20.33 1.64
N ASP A 340 -3.71 -19.65 1.51
CA ASP A 340 -3.91 -18.32 2.06
C ASP A 340 -5.36 -18.20 2.60
N PRO A 341 -5.54 -17.81 3.88
CA PRO A 341 -6.85 -17.70 4.50
C PRO A 341 -7.69 -16.52 3.99
N TYR A 342 -7.06 -15.55 3.32
CA TYR A 342 -7.72 -14.34 2.81
C TYR A 342 -7.81 -14.30 1.28
N VAL A 343 -7.11 -15.21 0.58
CA VAL A 343 -7.06 -15.24 -0.90
C VAL A 343 -7.54 -16.59 -1.43
N PRO A 344 -8.85 -16.76 -1.71
CA PRO A 344 -9.43 -18.06 -2.11
C PRO A 344 -8.97 -18.53 -3.49
N SER A 345 -8.65 -17.60 -4.39
CA SER A 345 -8.15 -17.90 -5.74
C SER A 345 -7.18 -16.83 -6.22
N LEU A 346 -6.21 -17.24 -7.02
CA LEU A 346 -5.14 -16.40 -7.55
C LEU A 346 -4.91 -16.68 -9.03
N ASP A 347 -4.91 -15.64 -9.87
CA ASP A 347 -4.53 -15.78 -11.28
C ASP A 347 -3.01 -15.56 -11.44
N VAL A 348 -2.29 -16.65 -11.65
CA VAL A 348 -0.85 -16.64 -11.96
C VAL A 348 -0.68 -16.78 -13.46
N HIS A 349 -0.62 -15.64 -14.16
CA HIS A 349 -0.37 -15.53 -15.60
C HIS A 349 -1.31 -16.38 -16.48
N GLY A 350 -2.60 -16.33 -16.22
CA GLY A 350 -3.65 -17.06 -16.94
C GLY A 350 -3.91 -18.47 -16.38
N THR A 351 -3.18 -18.90 -15.35
CA THR A 351 -3.51 -20.10 -14.58
C THR A 351 -4.18 -19.69 -13.27
N ILE A 352 -5.44 -20.07 -13.10
CA ILE A 352 -6.14 -19.90 -11.83
C ILE A 352 -5.73 -21.00 -10.87
N LEU A 353 -5.04 -20.63 -9.80
CA LEU A 353 -4.80 -21.48 -8.65
C LEU A 353 -5.87 -21.22 -7.59
N LYS A 354 -6.22 -22.26 -6.83
CA LYS A 354 -7.12 -22.16 -5.67
C LYS A 354 -6.33 -22.44 -4.40
N SER A 355 -6.67 -21.73 -3.34
CA SER A 355 -6.16 -21.99 -2.00
C SER A 355 -6.57 -23.39 -1.59
N VAL A 356 -5.62 -24.20 -1.13
CA VAL A 356 -5.89 -25.55 -0.60
C VAL A 356 -6.02 -25.51 0.92
N ASP A 357 -6.62 -26.53 1.51
CA ASP A 357 -6.66 -26.66 2.97
C ASP A 357 -5.29 -27.03 3.52
N LEU A 358 -4.91 -26.45 4.66
CA LEU A 358 -3.67 -26.79 5.35
C LEU A 358 -3.88 -28.01 6.26
N THR A 359 -3.40 -29.17 5.81
CA THR A 359 -3.44 -30.43 6.57
C THR A 359 -2.04 -30.94 6.91
N ASP A 360 -1.94 -31.84 7.89
CA ASP A 360 -0.66 -32.44 8.28
C ASP A 360 -0.08 -33.30 7.16
N GLU A 361 -0.95 -33.95 6.39
CA GLU A 361 -0.57 -34.74 5.22
C GLU A 361 0.09 -33.86 4.17
N LYS A 362 -0.51 -32.71 3.81
CA LYS A 362 0.10 -31.78 2.85
C LYS A 362 1.42 -31.19 3.32
N LEU A 363 1.54 -30.89 4.63
CA LEU A 363 2.80 -30.43 5.22
C LEU A 363 3.90 -31.50 5.10
N ALA A 364 3.55 -32.77 5.35
CA ALA A 364 4.48 -33.89 5.29
C ALA A 364 4.83 -34.32 3.85
N GLU A 365 3.88 -34.22 2.91
CA GLU A 365 4.07 -34.55 1.49
C GLU A 365 4.94 -33.51 0.76
N ALA A 366 4.86 -32.24 1.17
CA ALA A 366 5.65 -31.19 0.54
C ALA A 366 7.17 -31.41 0.74
N ASP A 367 7.91 -31.34 -0.36
CA ASP A 367 9.38 -31.31 -0.34
C ASP A 367 9.90 -30.03 0.32
N CYS A 368 9.13 -28.93 0.23
CA CYS A 368 9.41 -27.65 0.86
C CYS A 368 8.12 -26.90 1.19
N VAL A 369 8.01 -26.40 2.42
CA VAL A 369 7.01 -25.40 2.81
C VAL A 369 7.67 -24.02 2.74
N LEU A 370 7.11 -23.10 1.96
CA LEU A 370 7.66 -21.75 1.73
C LEU A 370 6.73 -20.68 2.32
N ILE A 371 7.21 -19.91 3.30
CA ILE A 371 6.40 -18.88 3.97
C ILE A 371 6.61 -17.52 3.30
N LEU A 372 5.64 -17.06 2.51
CA LEU A 372 5.72 -15.76 1.83
C LEU A 372 4.90 -14.66 2.50
N THR A 373 3.93 -15.02 3.36
CA THR A 373 3.17 -14.07 4.18
C THR A 373 2.97 -14.60 5.60
N ASP A 374 3.27 -13.78 6.60
CA ASP A 374 3.26 -14.12 8.02
C ASP A 374 1.85 -14.00 8.67
N HIS A 375 0.83 -14.60 8.04
CA HIS A 375 -0.53 -14.57 8.58
C HIS A 375 -0.61 -15.25 9.95
N SER A 376 -1.23 -14.59 10.93
CA SER A 376 -1.42 -15.14 12.28
C SER A 376 -2.35 -16.35 12.35
N ALA A 377 -3.10 -16.64 11.28
CA ALA A 377 -3.98 -17.80 11.19
C ALA A 377 -3.22 -19.12 11.06
N PHE A 378 -1.94 -19.09 10.67
CA PHE A 378 -1.11 -20.29 10.59
C PHE A 378 -0.54 -20.67 11.95
N ASP A 379 -0.62 -21.95 12.29
CA ASP A 379 0.12 -22.53 13.41
C ASP A 379 1.54 -22.88 12.92
N TYR A 380 2.49 -21.97 13.12
CA TYR A 380 3.85 -22.16 12.67
C TYR A 380 4.60 -23.27 13.40
N GLN A 381 4.22 -23.61 14.64
CA GLN A 381 4.84 -24.75 15.32
C GLN A 381 4.41 -26.04 14.64
N ARG A 382 3.11 -26.18 14.36
CA ARG A 382 2.58 -27.31 13.58
C ARG A 382 3.24 -27.41 12.20
N VAL A 383 3.45 -26.28 11.50
CA VAL A 383 4.18 -26.26 10.22
C VAL A 383 5.60 -26.83 10.38
N VAL A 384 6.36 -26.37 11.37
CA VAL A 384 7.73 -26.84 11.63
C VAL A 384 7.78 -28.31 12.06
N ASP A 385 6.80 -28.77 12.83
CA ASP A 385 6.77 -30.13 13.35
C ASP A 385 6.51 -31.17 12.23
N HIS A 386 5.64 -30.84 11.28
CA HIS A 386 5.20 -31.74 10.21
C HIS A 386 5.96 -31.59 8.89
N ALA A 387 6.51 -30.42 8.58
CA ALA A 387 7.22 -30.19 7.31
C ALA A 387 8.61 -30.86 7.26
N THR A 388 8.98 -31.34 6.08
CA THR A 388 10.33 -31.88 5.82
C THR A 388 11.39 -30.78 5.74
N LEU A 389 11.03 -29.63 5.18
CA LEU A 389 11.85 -28.44 5.04
C LEU A 389 10.93 -27.21 5.09
N VAL A 390 11.30 -26.21 5.87
CA VAL A 390 10.66 -24.89 5.87
C VAL A 390 11.66 -23.85 5.39
N VAL A 391 11.30 -23.11 4.35
CA VAL A 391 12.02 -21.89 3.93
C VAL A 391 11.17 -20.69 4.35
N ASP A 392 11.74 -19.84 5.20
CA ASP A 392 11.03 -18.75 5.87
C ASP A 392 11.70 -17.38 5.64
N PRO A 393 11.44 -16.74 4.48
CA PRO A 393 11.86 -15.37 4.20
C PRO A 393 11.22 -14.31 5.10
N ARG A 394 10.18 -14.65 5.86
CA ARG A 394 9.44 -13.72 6.73
C ARG A 394 9.87 -13.77 8.19
N ASN A 395 10.74 -14.71 8.56
CA ASN A 395 11.09 -14.98 9.95
C ASN A 395 9.86 -15.29 10.83
N ALA A 396 8.79 -15.84 10.26
CA ALA A 396 7.56 -16.21 10.99
C ALA A 396 7.79 -17.34 12.02
N THR A 397 8.81 -18.17 11.80
CA THR A 397 9.21 -19.28 12.66
C THR A 397 10.29 -18.90 13.68
N TRP A 398 10.62 -17.60 13.80
CA TRP A 398 11.69 -17.16 14.70
C TRP A 398 11.41 -17.52 16.16
N GLY A 399 12.40 -18.08 16.85
CA GLY A 399 12.29 -18.48 18.25
C GLY A 399 11.49 -19.76 18.50
N LEU A 400 10.92 -20.39 17.46
CA LEU A 400 10.26 -21.68 17.59
C LEU A 400 11.29 -22.82 17.70
N PRO A 401 11.08 -23.80 18.60
CA PRO A 401 11.81 -25.05 18.58
C PRO A 401 11.69 -25.73 17.22
N ALA A 402 12.83 -26.03 16.61
CA ALA A 402 12.92 -26.76 15.36
C ALA A 402 14.13 -27.71 15.44
N PRO A 403 14.04 -28.92 14.87
CA PRO A 403 15.23 -29.74 14.65
C PRO A 403 16.28 -28.96 13.84
N ASP A 404 17.56 -29.17 14.16
CA ASP A 404 18.67 -28.68 13.37
C ASP A 404 18.44 -29.01 11.89
N ASP A 405 18.85 -28.13 10.98
CA ASP A 405 18.67 -28.22 9.53
C ASP A 405 17.24 -28.00 8.97
N ARG A 406 16.16 -28.13 9.75
CA ARG A 406 14.79 -28.15 9.20
C ARG A 406 14.29 -26.80 8.67
N VAL A 407 14.71 -25.71 9.29
CA VAL A 407 14.22 -24.36 9.00
C VAL A 407 15.34 -23.50 8.46
N VAL A 408 15.15 -22.97 7.25
CA VAL A 408 16.06 -22.02 6.62
C VAL A 408 15.39 -20.65 6.62
N ARG A 409 15.93 -19.73 7.42
CA ARG A 409 15.45 -18.34 7.52
C ARG A 409 16.31 -17.41 6.67
N LEU A 410 15.75 -16.25 6.33
CA LEU A 410 16.44 -15.16 5.65
C LEU A 410 17.23 -14.27 6.61
#